data_AF-A0A2W6S9S9-F1
#
_entry.id   AF-A0A2W6S9S9-F1
#
_cell.length_a   1.000
_cell.length_b   1.000
_cell.length_c   1.000
_cell.angle_alpha   90.00
_cell.angle_beta   90.00
_cell.angle_gamma   90.00
#
_symmetry.space_group_name_H-M   'P 1'
#
loop_
_entity.id
_entity.type
_entity.pdbx_description
1 polymer ?
#
loop_
_entity_poly.entity_id
_entity_poly.type
_entity_poly.pdbx_seq_one_letter_code
_entity_poly.pdbx_strand_id
1 'polypeptide(L)'
;MDGLAAELKQIIDDTCKPETSIFDGLDKWQDRAWLWILMVEAHRDGKDPVMARLAYENGDVSEVDWRTRVERLAPAMAYASEWQAKRAA
;
A
#
# COMPACT_ATOMS: atom_id res chain seq x y z
N MET A 1 -5.55 17.81 -16.39
CA MET A 1 -5.87 16.88 -15.30
C MET A 1 -5.17 15.52 -15.46
N ASP A 2 -4.27 15.35 -16.45
CA ASP A 2 -3.72 14.03 -16.80
C ASP A 2 -2.46 13.63 -16.03
N GLY A 3 -1.76 14.59 -15.40
CA GLY A 3 -0.55 14.33 -14.62
C GLY A 3 -0.81 13.64 -13.29
N LEU A 4 -1.90 13.99 -12.60
CA LEU A 4 -2.23 13.44 -11.27
C LEU A 4 -2.59 11.95 -11.37
N ALA A 5 -3.29 11.56 -12.44
CA ALA A 5 -3.64 10.16 -12.69
C ALA A 5 -2.41 9.31 -13.07
N ALA A 6 -1.45 9.90 -13.81
CA ALA A 6 -0.20 9.23 -14.15
C ALA A 6 0.73 9.06 -12.93
N GLU A 7 0.82 10.07 -12.07
CA GLU A 7 1.54 9.98 -10.79
C GLU A 7 0.88 8.95 -9.85
N LEU A 8 -0.45 8.95 -9.72
CA LEU A 8 -1.16 7.93 -8.94
C LEU A 8 -0.83 6.52 -9.42
N LYS A 9 -0.85 6.33 -10.75
CA LYS A 9 -0.58 5.05 -11.40
C LYS A 9 0.85 4.59 -11.14
N GLN A 10 1.83 5.49 -11.24
CA GLN A 10 3.23 5.20 -10.96
C GLN A 10 3.44 4.86 -9.47
N ILE A 11 2.80 5.60 -8.57
CA ILE A 11 2.83 5.33 -7.12
C ILE A 11 2.23 3.95 -6.82
N ILE A 12 1.08 3.60 -7.42
CA ILE A 12 0.46 2.28 -7.27
C ILE A 12 1.40 1.18 -7.82
N ASP A 13 2.02 1.40 -8.98
CA ASP A 13 2.93 0.44 -9.60
C ASP A 13 4.20 0.21 -8.78
N ASP A 14 4.77 1.27 -8.19
CA ASP A 14 5.96 1.18 -7.35
C ASP A 14 5.65 0.59 -5.97
N THR A 15 4.44 0.87 -5.46
CA THR A 15 3.97 0.33 -4.19
C THR A 15 3.74 -1.16 -4.38
N CYS A 16 2.92 -1.62 -5.34
CA CYS A 16 2.61 -3.04 -5.59
C CYS A 16 3.78 -3.97 -5.97
N LYS A 17 5.03 -3.49 -5.98
CA LYS A 17 6.22 -4.33 -6.21
C LYS A 17 6.48 -5.26 -5.00
N PRO A 18 6.76 -6.55 -5.23
CA PRO A 18 7.03 -7.54 -4.17
C PRO A 18 8.27 -7.25 -3.29
N GLU A 19 9.11 -6.28 -3.69
CA GLU A 19 10.48 -6.10 -3.20
C GLU A 19 10.61 -5.06 -2.07
N THR A 20 9.49 -4.59 -1.51
CA THR A 20 9.51 -3.62 -0.40
C THR A 20 9.97 -4.32 0.88
N SER A 21 11.27 -4.17 1.19
CA SER A 21 11.97 -4.61 2.41
C SER A 21 11.03 -4.77 3.60
N ILE A 22 10.69 -6.03 3.91
CA ILE A 22 9.45 -6.35 4.64
C ILE A 22 9.56 -6.01 6.13
N PHE A 23 10.76 -5.79 6.69
CA PHE A 23 10.90 -5.58 8.15
C PHE A 23 12.08 -4.69 8.59
N ASP A 24 12.48 -3.66 7.83
CA ASP A 24 13.46 -2.66 8.32
C ASP A 24 12.77 -1.43 8.93
N GLY A 25 13.17 -1.10 10.17
CA GLY A 25 12.37 -0.36 11.15
C GLY A 25 12.57 1.16 11.27
N LEU A 26 11.91 1.74 12.30
CA LEU A 26 12.34 2.82 13.23
C LEU A 26 11.15 3.47 13.97
N ASP A 27 9.91 3.19 13.55
CA ASP A 27 8.70 3.56 14.27
C ASP A 27 7.60 2.54 13.90
N LYS A 28 6.68 2.23 14.82
CA LYS A 28 5.49 1.41 14.53
C LYS A 28 4.65 1.97 13.38
N TRP A 29 4.85 3.26 13.06
CA TRP A 29 4.25 4.02 11.97
C TRP A 29 5.17 4.27 10.77
N GLN A 30 6.37 3.67 10.71
CA GLN A 30 7.30 3.85 9.57
C GLN A 30 7.72 2.51 8.92
N ASP A 31 6.96 1.46 9.21
CA ASP A 31 7.01 0.17 8.53
C ASP A 31 6.55 0.29 7.06
N ARG A 32 7.47 0.06 6.11
CA ARG A 32 7.16 0.15 4.67
C ARG A 32 6.16 -0.90 4.22
N ALA A 33 6.18 -2.10 4.80
CA ALA A 33 5.21 -3.14 4.47
C ALA A 33 3.82 -2.75 4.96
N TRP A 34 3.73 -2.06 6.09
CA TRP A 34 2.45 -1.56 6.59
C TRP A 34 1.87 -0.42 5.74
N LEU A 35 2.70 0.56 5.37
CA LEU A 35 2.30 1.60 4.40
C LEU A 35 1.79 0.98 3.10
N TRP A 36 2.50 -0.02 2.59
CA TRP A 36 2.13 -0.74 1.40
C TRP A 36 0.74 -1.39 1.50
N ILE A 37 0.48 -2.12 2.58
CA ILE A 37 -0.82 -2.75 2.85
C ILE A 37 -1.94 -1.69 2.83
N LEU A 38 -1.74 -0.56 3.51
CA LEU A 38 -2.73 0.50 3.60
C LEU A 38 -3.06 1.10 2.23
N MET A 39 -2.05 1.33 1.39
CA MET A 39 -2.23 1.87 0.04
C MET A 39 -2.97 0.88 -0.88
N VAL A 40 -2.64 -0.42 -0.79
CA VAL A 40 -3.32 -1.47 -1.54
C VAL A 40 -4.80 -1.58 -1.13
N GLU A 41 -5.09 -1.55 0.17
CA GLU A 41 -6.46 -1.61 0.64
C GLU A 41 -7.27 -0.38 0.28
N ALA A 42 -6.67 0.81 0.35
CA ALA A 42 -7.31 2.04 -0.12
C ALA A 42 -7.71 1.91 -1.60
N HIS A 43 -6.78 1.45 -2.45
CA HIS A 43 -7.08 1.20 -3.86
C HIS A 43 -8.21 0.17 -4.06
N ARG A 44 -8.14 -0.96 -3.35
CA ARG A 44 -9.16 -2.02 -3.39
C ARG A 44 -10.54 -1.49 -3.01
N ASP A 45 -10.61 -0.58 -2.04
CA ASP A 45 -11.83 0.05 -1.56
C ASP A 45 -12.30 1.23 -2.44
N GLY A 46 -11.61 1.51 -3.56
CA GLY A 46 -11.94 2.62 -4.45
C GLY A 46 -11.54 4.01 -3.91
N LYS A 47 -10.66 4.06 -2.91
CA LYS A 47 -10.10 5.28 -2.33
C LYS A 47 -8.75 5.61 -2.98
N ASP A 48 -8.34 6.87 -2.88
CA ASP A 48 -7.05 7.32 -3.36
C ASP A 48 -5.90 6.80 -2.46
N PRO A 49 -4.95 6.00 -2.99
CA PRO A 49 -3.80 5.50 -2.23
C PRO A 49 -2.85 6.60 -1.74
N VAL A 50 -2.81 7.76 -2.41
CA VAL A 50 -2.01 8.92 -1.96
C VAL A 50 -2.56 9.46 -0.64
N MET A 51 -3.89 9.48 -0.48
CA MET A 51 -4.51 9.88 0.78
C MET A 51 -4.21 8.89 1.91
N ALA A 52 -4.12 7.60 1.60
CA ALA A 52 -3.70 6.59 2.59
C ALA A 52 -2.23 6.76 3.01
N ARG A 53 -1.34 7.09 2.07
CA ARG A 53 0.05 7.43 2.36
C ARG A 53 0.19 8.68 3.23
N LEU A 54 -0.56 9.75 2.92
CA LEU A 54 -0.53 10.97 3.72
C LEU A 54 -1.05 10.71 5.15
N ALA A 55 -2.15 9.97 5.29
CA ALA A 55 -2.66 9.58 6.60
C ALA A 55 -1.63 8.77 7.40
N TYR A 56 -0.89 7.88 6.73
CA TYR A 56 0.19 7.12 7.33
C TYR A 56 1.34 8.01 7.83
N GLU A 57 1.85 8.87 6.96
CA GLU A 57 2.98 9.77 7.24
C GLU A 57 2.64 10.80 8.35
N ASN A 58 1.36 11.20 8.46
CA ASN A 58 0.87 12.09 9.52
C ASN A 58 0.59 11.38 10.85
N GLY A 59 0.60 10.04 10.88
CA GLY A 59 0.19 9.26 12.06
C GLY A 59 -1.32 9.22 12.29
N ASP A 60 -2.13 9.57 11.29
CA ASP A 60 -3.61 9.52 11.31
C ASP A 60 -4.16 8.10 11.07
N VAL A 61 -3.30 7.09 11.20
CA VAL A 61 -3.66 5.67 11.12
C VAL A 61 -3.65 5.06 12.51
N SER A 62 -4.55 4.09 12.76
CA SER A 62 -4.56 3.37 14.03
C SER A 62 -3.42 2.37 14.12
N GLU A 63 -2.86 2.20 15.32
CA GLU A 63 -1.82 1.23 15.57
C GLU A 63 -2.48 -0.14 15.56
N VAL A 64 -1.88 -1.07 14.84
CA VAL A 64 -2.30 -2.46 14.85
C VAL A 64 -1.13 -3.35 15.23
N ASP A 65 -1.44 -4.43 15.93
CA ASP A 65 -0.45 -5.43 16.33
C ASP A 65 0.14 -6.15 15.11
N TRP A 66 1.29 -6.78 15.32
CA TRP A 66 2.02 -7.45 14.25
C TRP A 66 1.23 -8.61 13.62
N ARG A 67 0.34 -9.27 14.38
CA ARG A 67 -0.47 -10.38 13.85
C ARG A 67 -1.47 -9.89 12.83
N THR A 68 -2.16 -8.79 13.15
CA THR A 68 -3.09 -8.11 12.25
C THR A 68 -2.39 -7.65 10.97
N ARG A 69 -1.16 -7.13 11.08
CA ARG A 69 -0.36 -6.76 9.90
C ARG A 69 -0.09 -7.96 8.99
N VAL A 70 0.33 -9.09 9.57
CA VAL A 70 0.59 -10.34 8.83
C VAL A 70 -0.68 -10.89 8.18
N GLU A 71 -1.80 -10.89 8.91
CA GLU A 71 -3.10 -11.34 8.39
C GLU A 71 -3.56 -10.52 7.17
N ARG A 72 -3.24 -9.23 7.15
CA ARG A 72 -3.58 -8.31 6.06
C ARG A 72 -2.60 -8.34 4.88
N LEU A 73 -1.39 -8.87 5.08
CA LEU A 73 -0.37 -8.94 4.03
C LEU A 73 -0.78 -9.87 2.88
N ALA A 74 -1.21 -11.08 3.19
CA ALA A 74 -1.58 -12.08 2.19
C ALA A 74 -2.69 -11.61 1.22
N PRO A 75 -3.84 -11.07 1.68
CA PRO A 75 -4.87 -10.57 0.76
C PRO A 75 -4.42 -9.34 -0.03
N ALA A 76 -3.56 -8.49 0.53
CA ALA A 76 -2.98 -7.37 -0.21
C ALA A 76 -2.08 -7.85 -1.37
N MET A 77 -1.26 -8.88 -1.14
CA MET A 77 -0.41 -9.49 -2.19
C MET A 77 -1.21 -10.13 -3.30
N ALA A 78 -2.28 -10.86 -2.95
CA ALA A 78 -3.17 -11.47 -3.94
C ALA A 78 -3.80 -10.39 -4.84
N TYR A 79 -4.33 -9.32 -4.24
CA TYR A 79 -4.92 -8.20 -4.96
C TYR A 79 -3.91 -7.51 -5.90
N ALA A 80 -2.72 -7.18 -5.39
CA ALA A 80 -1.67 -6.54 -6.18
C ALA A 80 -1.27 -7.40 -7.39
N SER A 81 -1.15 -8.72 -7.20
CA SER A 81 -0.83 -9.68 -8.26
C SER A 81 -1.93 -9.73 -9.34
N GLU A 82 -3.20 -9.81 -8.92
CA GLU A 82 -4.34 -9.79 -9.84
C GLU A 82 -4.43 -8.47 -10.63
N TRP A 83 -4.18 -7.34 -9.97
CA TRP A 83 -4.16 -6.02 -10.60
C TRP A 83 -3.08 -5.92 -11.67
N GLN A 84 -1.87 -6.37 -11.36
CA GLN A 84 -0.76 -6.36 -12.30
C GLN A 84 -1.06 -7.27 -13.51
N ALA A 85 -1.63 -8.46 -13.29
CA ALA A 85 -2.02 -9.37 -14.36
C ALA A 85 -3.07 -8.75 -15.30
N LYS A 86 -4.09 -8.05 -14.75
CA LYS A 86 -5.13 -7.36 -15.55
C LYS A 86 -4.56 -6.23 -16.41
N ARG A 87 -3.44 -5.64 -16.03
CA ARG A 87 -2.78 -4.57 -16.79
C ARG A 87 -1.80 -5.05 -17.85
N ALA A 88 -1.33 -6.29 -17.71
CA ALA A 88 -0.45 -6.93 -18.69
C ALA A 88 -1.23 -7.60 -19.83
N ALA A 89 -2.53 -7.85 -19.64
CA ALA A 89 -3.48 -8.35 -20.64
C ALA A 89 -4.13 -7.20 -21.43
#